data_AF-A0AAX2ZE38-F1
#
_entry.id   AF-A0AAX2ZE38-F1
#
_cell.length_a   1.000
_cell.length_b   1.000
_cell.length_c   1.000
_cell.angle_alpha   90.00
_cell.angle_beta   90.00
_cell.angle_gamma   90.00
#
_symmetry.space_group_name_H-M   'P 1'
#
loop_
_entity.id
_entity.type
_entity.pdbx_description
1 polymer ?
#
loop_
_entity_poly.entity_id
_entity_poly.type
_entity_poly.pdbx_seq_one_letter_code
_entity_poly.pdbx_strand_id
1 'polypeptide(L)' 'MNSFTDIKGFKVIMQDDADVEVDTITDIVSEEITDYMVYVNNKGYQASKEVYDAVKKKYKL' A
#
# COMPACT_ATOMS: atom_id res chain seq x y z
N MET A 1 11.35 1.16 7.02
CA MET A 1 10.01 1.59 7.45
C MET A 1 9.24 0.36 7.92
N ASN A 2 8.90 0.25 9.21
CA ASN A 2 8.26 -0.95 9.79
C ASN A 2 6.77 -0.73 10.11
N SER A 3 6.25 0.45 9.76
CA SER A 3 4.84 0.80 9.85
C SER A 3 4.55 1.97 8.91
N PHE A 4 3.30 2.13 8.50
CA PHE A 4 2.79 3.33 7.82
C PHE A 4 1.44 3.75 8.40
N THR A 5 0.99 4.95 8.08
CA THR A 5 -0.37 5.40 8.38
C THR A 5 -1.15 5.37 7.08
N ASP A 6 -2.29 4.68 7.07
CA ASP A 6 -3.18 4.66 5.91
C ASP A 6 -3.86 6.03 5.73
N ILE A 7 -4.57 6.23 4.62
CA ILE A 7 -5.24 7.52 4.37
C ILE A 7 -6.38 7.83 5.35
N LYS A 8 -6.85 6.85 6.12
CA LYS A 8 -7.89 6.99 7.14
C LYS A 8 -7.30 7.32 8.52
N GLY A 9 -5.98 7.42 8.63
CA GLY A 9 -5.28 7.71 9.88
C GLY A 9 -4.96 6.49 10.74
N PHE A 10 -5.21 5.27 10.27
CA PHE A 10 -4.87 4.05 10.98
C PHE A 10 -3.40 3.71 10.80
N LYS A 11 -2.72 3.43 11.92
CA LYS A 11 -1.35 2.94 11.90
C LYS A 11 -1.32 1.44 11.58
N VAL A 12 -0.71 1.10 10.45
CA VAL A 12 -0.48 -0.26 9.98
C VAL A 12 0.95 -0.68 10.31
N ILE A 13 1.11 -1.81 11.00
CA ILE A 13 2.42 -2.34 11.39
C ILE A 13 2.77 -3.52 10.48
N MET A 14 3.94 -3.44 9.82
CA MET A 14 4.46 -4.49 8.95
C MET A 14 5.53 -5.26 9.74
N GLN A 15 5.17 -6.46 10.21
CA GLN A 15 6.13 -7.36 10.87
C GLN A 15 7.11 -7.93 9.83
N ASP A 16 8.26 -8.41 10.29
CA ASP A 16 9.35 -8.85 9.38
C ASP A 16 9.00 -10.11 8.57
N ASP A 17 8.05 -10.91 9.06
CA ASP A 17 7.49 -12.12 8.44
C ASP A 17 6.16 -11.87 7.71
N ALA A 18 5.69 -10.61 7.67
CA ALA A 18 4.45 -10.30 6.99
C ALA A 18 4.60 -10.41 5.47
N ASP A 19 3.59 -11.00 4.84
CA ASP A 19 3.47 -10.97 3.38
C ASP A 19 3.02 -9.57 2.95
N VAL A 20 3.81 -8.92 2.10
CA VAL A 20 3.59 -7.53 1.69
C VAL A 20 3.49 -7.47 0.18
N GLU A 21 2.36 -6.96 -0.30
CA GLU A 21 2.10 -6.73 -1.72
C GLU A 21 1.64 -5.29 -1.92
N VAL A 22 1.71 -4.81 -3.16
CA VAL A 22 1.26 -3.47 -3.52
C VAL A 22 0.47 -3.55 -4.83
N ASP A 23 -0.61 -2.77 -4.94
CA ASP A 23 -1.42 -2.69 -6.15
C ASP A 23 -1.98 -1.28 -6.37
N THR A 24 -2.43 -0.98 -7.59
CA THR A 24 -3.10 0.26 -7.96
C THR A 24 -4.51 -0.01 -8.45
N ILE A 25 -5.49 0.73 -7.92
CA ILE A 25 -6.86 0.69 -8.43
C ILE A 25 -6.97 1.75 -9.53
N THR A 26 -7.46 1.35 -10.69
CA THR A 26 -7.74 2.24 -11.82
C THR A 26 -9.23 2.40 -12.03
N ASP A 27 -9.64 3.59 -12.46
CA ASP A 27 -11.01 3.81 -12.94
C ASP A 27 -11.24 3.03 -14.25
N ILE A 28 -12.37 2.34 -14.35
CA ILE A 28 -12.67 1.47 -15.49
C ILE A 28 -12.92 2.25 -16.80
N VAL A 29 -13.29 3.52 -16.69
CA VAL A 29 -13.64 4.37 -17.84
C VAL A 29 -12.48 5.25 -18.26
N SER A 30 -11.80 5.91 -17.31
CA SER A 30 -10.71 6.84 -17.61
C SER A 30 -9.32 6.20 -17.63
N GLU A 31 -9.17 4.97 -17.13
CA GLU A 31 -7.90 4.28 -16.88
C GLU A 31 -6.95 5.02 -15.92
N GLU A 32 -7.44 6.07 -15.23
CA GLU A 32 -6.64 6.82 -14.26
C GLU A 32 -6.49 6.05 -12.95
N ILE A 33 -5.30 6.13 -12.34
CA ILE A 33 -5.06 5.57 -11.00
C ILE A 33 -5.86 6.39 -10.00
N THR A 34 -6.82 5.74 -9.34
CA THR A 34 -7.66 6.34 -8.31
C THR A 34 -7.07 6.10 -6.93
N ASP A 35 -6.51 4.91 -6.68
CA ASP A 35 -5.99 4.52 -5.38
C ASP A 35 -4.69 3.72 -5.44
N TYR A 36 -3.87 3.90 -4.41
CA TYR A 36 -2.66 3.10 -4.16
C TYR A 36 -2.91 2.21 -2.95
N MET A 37 -2.77 0.90 -3.13
CA MET A 37 -3.06 -0.11 -2.12
C MET A 37 -1.78 -0.78 -1.65
N VAL A 38 -1.65 -0.93 -0.34
CA VAL A 38 -0.62 -1.75 0.30
C VAL A 38 -1.33 -2.90 1.01
N TYR A 39 -0.99 -4.12 0.66
CA TYR A 39 -1.52 -5.32 1.29
C TYR A 39 -0.51 -5.84 2.30
N VAL A 40 -0.98 -6.09 3.52
CA VAL A 40 -0.17 -6.72 4.58
C VAL A 40 -0.95 -7.93 5.08
N ASN A 41 -0.41 -9.13 4.90
CA ASN A 41 -1.07 -10.40 5.21
C ASN A 41 -2.48 -10.50 4.61
N ASN A 42 -2.61 -10.27 3.29
CA ASN A 42 -3.87 -10.23 2.53
C ASN A 42 -4.89 -9.17 2.97
N LYS A 43 -4.52 -8.21 3.82
CA LYS A 43 -5.38 -7.08 4.18
C LYS A 43 -4.92 -5.84 3.42
N GLY A 44 -5.81 -5.30 2.58
CA GLY A 44 -5.55 -4.09 1.80
C GLY A 44 -5.77 -2.82 2.62
N TYR A 45 -4.80 -1.92 2.54
CA TYR A 45 -4.82 -0.61 3.15
C TYR A 45 -4.54 0.44 2.08
N GLN A 46 -5.42 1.43 1.98
CA GLN A 46 -5.27 2.53 1.05
C GLN A 46 -4.21 3.50 1.58
N ALA A 47 -3.20 3.76 0.77
CA ALA A 47 -2.02 4.52 1.12
C ALA A 47 -1.86 5.71 0.18
N SER A 48 -1.08 6.71 0.61
CA SER A 48 -0.62 7.74 -0.32
C SER A 48 0.38 7.13 -1.31
N LYS A 49 0.54 7.78 -2.47
CA LYS A 49 1.57 7.41 -3.45
C LYS A 49 2.97 7.31 -2.84
N GLU A 50 3.33 8.24 -1.95
CA GLU A 50 4.63 8.25 -1.28
C GLU A 50 4.86 7.02 -0.41
N VAL A 51 3.83 6.60 0.34
CA VAL A 51 3.89 5.38 1.16
C VAL A 51 3.97 4.14 0.28
N TYR A 52 3.16 4.08 -0.78
CA TYR A 52 3.17 3.01 -1.77
C TYR A 52 4.57 2.84 -2.38
N ASP A 53 5.16 3.91 -2.89
CA ASP A 53 6.50 3.90 -3.50
C ASP A 53 7.58 3.50 -2.48
N ALA A 54 7.45 3.95 -1.23
CA ALA A 54 8.37 3.59 -0.15
C ALA A 54 8.29 2.09 0.22
N VAL A 55 7.08 1.52 0.28
CA VAL A 55 6.86 0.09 0.53
C VAL A 55 7.39 -0.72 -0.64
N LYS A 56 7.00 -0.37 -1.86
CA LYS A 56 7.48 -1.00 -3.09
C LYS A 56 9.01 -1.07 -3.15
N LYS A 57 9.67 0.06 -2.87
CA LYS A 57 11.14 0.14 -2.81
C LYS A 57 11.76 -0.71 -1.69
N LYS A 58 11.14 -0.76 -0.51
CA LYS A 58 11.64 -1.54 0.64
C LYS A 58 11.59 -3.05 0.35
N TYR A 59 10.48 -3.53 -0.22
CA TYR A 59 10.23 -4.96 -0.44
C TYR A 59 10.62 -5.44 -1.84
N LYS A 60 11.13 -4.55 -2.71
CA LYS A 60 11.55 -4.83 -4.09
C LYS A 60 10.43 -5.41 -4.96
N LEU A 61 9.22 -4.86 -4.79
CA LEU A 61 8.01 -5.17 -5.56
C LEU A 61 7.90 -4.31 -6.83
#